data_AF-A0A323UX68-F1
#
_entry.id   AF-A0A323UX68-F1
#
_cell.length_a   1.000
_cell.length_b   1.000
_cell.length_c   1.000
_cell.angle_alpha   90.00
_cell.angle_beta   90.00
_cell.angle_gamma   90.00
#
_symmetry.space_group_name_H-M   'P 1'
#
loop_
_entity.id
_entity.type
_entity.pdbx_description
1 polymer ?
#
loop_
_entity_poly.entity_id
_entity_poly.type
_entity_poly.pdbx_seq_one_letter_code
_entity_poly.pdbx_strand_id
1 'polypeptide(L)'
;MYKLFLQCAAIATHFALAAPLAQAQVYKCLDQKTGETAYSDIPCSISARTQAVNTEPNVIDASGSREQALKKEIDALRDELRVHKSSASASNRSQADLQAERIDSRACEQARRSYDIEAGSLKQNKAAIESKRAAMYGACGMQEPDKVEINNTISPAGNCWRVGQQLVCR
;
A
#
# COMPACT_ATOMS: atom_id res chain seq x y z
N MET A 1 -12.33 7.40 -31.18
CA MET A 1 -11.27 7.75 -32.14
C MET A 1 -10.04 8.19 -31.37
N TYR A 2 -9.02 7.34 -31.42
CA TYR A 2 -7.86 7.29 -30.53
C TYR A 2 -6.75 8.17 -31.11
N LYS A 3 -6.33 9.19 -30.37
CA LYS A 3 -5.17 10.03 -30.72
C LYS A 3 -4.44 10.45 -29.45
N LEU A 4 -3.47 9.64 -29.05
CA LEU A 4 -2.04 10.00 -28.92
C LEU A 4 -1.37 8.98 -27.99
N PHE A 5 -0.91 7.90 -28.59
CA PHE A 5 0.27 7.20 -28.12
C PHE A 5 1.50 8.03 -28.51
N LEU A 6 2.57 7.86 -27.73
CA LEU A 6 3.97 8.00 -28.14
C LEU A 6 4.65 9.36 -27.90
N GLN A 7 5.29 9.48 -26.73
CA GLN A 7 6.61 10.09 -26.65
C GLN A 7 7.42 9.40 -25.54
N CYS A 8 8.17 8.37 -25.96
CA CYS A 8 9.33 7.87 -25.25
C CYS A 8 10.48 8.87 -25.47
N ALA A 9 11.11 9.37 -24.41
CA ALA A 9 12.55 9.69 -24.39
C ALA A 9 13.00 10.04 -22.97
N ALA A 10 13.56 9.04 -22.31
CA ALA A 10 14.76 9.09 -21.49
C ALA A 10 15.11 10.42 -20.77
N ILE A 11 14.88 10.46 -19.46
CA ILE A 11 15.79 11.16 -18.53
C ILE A 11 16.10 10.18 -17.38
N ALA A 12 17.00 9.25 -17.68
CA ALA A 12 17.69 8.43 -16.68
C ALA A 12 19.03 9.10 -16.36
N THR A 13 19.01 10.26 -15.69
CA THR A 13 20.22 10.86 -15.12
C THR A 13 20.44 10.31 -13.71
N HIS A 14 21.24 9.25 -13.64
CA HIS A 14 21.82 8.73 -12.42
C HIS A 14 22.75 9.80 -11.82
N PHE A 15 22.28 10.52 -10.80
CA PHE A 15 23.14 11.32 -9.94
C PHE A 15 23.78 10.37 -8.90
N ALA A 16 24.85 9.69 -9.29
CA ALA A 16 25.70 8.95 -8.37
C ALA A 16 26.57 9.96 -7.59
N LEU A 17 26.06 10.41 -6.44
CA LEU A 17 26.85 11.11 -5.42
C LEU A 17 27.84 10.11 -4.82
N ALA A 18 29.02 9.99 -5.43
CA ALA A 18 30.19 9.38 -4.78
C ALA A 18 30.74 10.37 -3.74
N ALA A 19 30.24 10.29 -2.51
CA ALA A 19 30.88 10.97 -1.39
C ALA A 19 32.27 10.35 -1.16
N PRO A 20 33.34 11.15 -1.01
CA PRO A 20 34.62 10.60 -0.58
C PRO A 20 34.45 10.01 0.82
N LEU A 21 34.70 8.72 0.95
CA LEU A 21 34.84 8.05 2.25
C LEU A 21 36.07 8.66 2.94
N ALA A 22 35.87 9.69 3.75
CA ALA A 22 36.90 10.24 4.61
C ALA A 22 37.34 9.15 5.58
N GLN A 23 38.46 8.50 5.28
CA GLN A 23 39.09 7.56 6.22
C GLN A 23 39.70 8.40 7.35
N ALA A 24 39.09 8.33 8.54
CA ALA A 24 39.62 8.99 9.72
C ALA A 24 41.03 8.45 10.01
N GLN A 25 42.04 9.30 9.87
CA GLN A 25 43.43 8.95 10.22
C GLN A 25 43.72 9.47 11.63
N VAL A 26 44.01 8.55 12.55
CA VAL A 26 44.41 8.90 13.92
C VAL A 26 45.92 8.86 14.02
N TYR A 27 46.53 9.99 14.39
CA TYR A 27 47.97 10.10 14.60
C TYR A 27 48.32 9.84 16.06
N LYS A 28 49.33 9.01 16.31
CA LYS A 28 49.93 8.87 17.64
C LYS A 28 51.08 9.87 17.76
N CYS A 29 50.93 10.83 18.66
CA CYS A 29 51.91 11.87 18.95
C CYS A 29 52.62 11.55 20.27
N LEU A 30 53.95 11.54 20.22
CA LEU A 30 54.79 11.34 21.42
C LEU A 30 55.46 12.66 21.77
N ASP A 31 55.12 13.24 22.92
CA ASP A 31 55.73 14.46 23.41
C ASP A 31 57.16 14.16 23.89
N GLN A 32 58.15 14.82 23.29
CA GLN A 32 59.56 14.58 23.58
C GLN A 32 59.99 15.12 24.95
N LYS A 33 59.22 16.04 25.56
CA LYS A 33 59.58 16.65 26.85
C LYS A 33 59.01 15.87 28.03
N THR A 34 57.77 15.40 27.90
CA THR A 34 57.06 14.70 28.98
C THR A 34 57.07 13.18 28.82
N GLY A 35 57.32 12.68 27.59
CA GLY A 35 57.22 11.26 27.26
C GLY A 35 55.77 10.78 27.11
N GLU A 36 54.78 11.68 27.19
CA GLU A 36 53.37 11.33 27.11
C GLU A 36 52.94 11.02 25.67
N THR A 37 52.05 10.04 25.52
CA THR A 37 51.44 9.68 24.24
C THR A 37 50.04 10.26 24.13
N ALA A 38 49.83 11.16 23.18
CA ALA A 38 48.52 11.71 22.84
C ALA A 38 48.06 11.18 21.47
N TYR A 39 46.75 10.95 21.33
CA TYR A 39 46.14 10.55 20.06
C TYR A 39 45.34 11.74 19.52
N SER A 40 45.55 12.07 18.24
CA SER A 40 44.98 13.26 17.62
C SER A 40 44.53 12.96 16.19
N ASP A 41 43.39 13.53 15.79
CA ASP A 41 42.87 13.47 14.42
C ASP A 41 43.55 14.51 13.49
N ILE A 42 44.41 15.36 14.06
CA ILE A 42 45.22 16.36 13.37
C ILE A 42 46.70 15.92 13.46
N PRO A 43 47.51 16.11 12.39
CA PRO A 43 48.94 15.77 12.42
C PRO A 43 49.66 16.40 13.62
N CYS A 44 50.59 15.63 14.22
CA CYS A 44 51.38 16.09 15.35
C CYS A 44 52.20 17.35 15.00
N SER A 45 52.44 18.22 15.99
CA SER A 45 53.34 19.37 15.82
C SER A 45 54.76 18.90 15.44
N ILE A 46 55.51 19.73 14.71
CA ILE A 46 56.81 19.40 14.08
C ILE A 46 57.85 18.83 15.08
N SER A 47 57.68 19.11 16.37
CA SER A 47 58.55 18.63 17.46
C SER A 47 58.19 17.24 18.01
N ALA A 48 57.11 16.60 17.57
CA ALA A 48 56.68 15.29 18.05
C ALA A 48 56.95 14.19 17.00
N ARG A 49 57.32 12.98 17.46
CA ARG A 49 57.45 11.82 16.54
C ARG A 49 56.05 11.30 16.21
N THR A 50 55.73 11.27 14.91
CA THR A 50 54.47 10.73 14.40
C THR A 50 54.65 9.28 14.01
N GLN A 51 53.80 8.40 14.54
CA GLN A 51 53.63 7.05 14.01
C GLN A 51 52.20 6.92 13.51
N ALA A 52 52.04 6.62 12.22
CA ALA A 52 50.73 6.30 11.65
C ALA A 52 50.23 5.03 12.32
N VAL A 53 49.07 5.12 12.99
CA VAL A 53 48.42 3.95 13.57
C VAL A 53 47.71 3.23 12.43
N ASN A 54 48.06 1.96 12.18
CA ASN A 54 47.34 1.14 11.22
C ASN A 54 45.94 0.86 11.80
N THR A 55 44.96 1.64 11.37
CA THR A 55 43.54 1.42 11.65
C THR A 55 42.99 0.47 10.60
N GLU A 56 43.45 -0.78 10.62
CA GLU A 56 42.79 -1.83 9.84
C GLU A 56 41.38 -2.01 10.44
N PRO A 57 40.32 -1.91 9.62
CA PRO A 57 38.96 -1.98 10.14
C PRO A 57 38.75 -3.32 10.82
N ASN A 58 38.50 -3.29 12.13
CA ASN A 58 38.16 -4.47 12.90
C ASN A 58 36.72 -4.88 12.57
N VAL A 59 36.53 -5.48 11.39
CA VAL A 59 35.25 -6.00 10.96
C VAL A 59 35.06 -7.35 11.64
N ILE A 60 34.49 -7.35 12.84
CA ILE A 60 33.97 -8.58 13.42
C ILE A 60 32.86 -9.05 12.48
N ASP A 61 33.05 -10.21 11.86
CA ASP A 61 32.06 -10.81 10.97
C ASP A 61 30.83 -11.24 11.77
N ALA A 62 29.91 -10.30 11.97
CA ALA A 62 28.62 -10.51 12.61
C ALA A 62 27.55 -11.04 11.63
N SER A 63 27.95 -11.46 10.42
CA SER A 63 27.00 -11.95 9.42
C SER A 63 26.26 -13.20 9.92
N GLY A 64 26.97 -14.15 10.53
CA GLY A 64 26.38 -15.39 11.04
C GLY A 64 25.39 -15.18 12.19
N SER A 65 25.71 -14.30 13.15
CA SER A 65 24.81 -13.99 14.26
C SER A 65 23.56 -13.25 13.80
N ARG A 66 23.70 -12.32 12.84
CA ARG A 66 22.58 -11.62 12.21
C ARG A 66 21.68 -12.59 11.43
N GLU A 67 22.27 -13.50 10.65
CA GLU A 67 21.49 -14.48 9.88
C GLU A 67 20.68 -15.40 10.79
N GLN A 68 21.26 -15.83 11.92
CA GLN A 68 20.55 -16.68 12.87
C GLN A 68 19.39 -15.94 13.56
N ALA A 69 19.55 -14.65 13.86
CA ALA A 69 18.47 -13.84 14.42
C ALA A 69 17.30 -13.71 13.42
N LEU A 70 17.60 -13.42 12.15
CA LEU A 70 16.60 -13.31 11.09
C LEU A 70 15.84 -14.62 10.86
N LYS A 71 16.53 -15.76 10.89
CA LYS A 71 15.88 -17.08 10.77
C LYS A 71 14.86 -17.32 11.88
N LYS A 72 15.23 -17.01 13.13
CA LYS A 72 14.32 -17.14 14.28
C LYS A 72 13.08 -16.26 14.15
N GLU A 73 13.24 -15.03 13.66
CA GLU A 73 12.12 -14.11 13.44
C GLU A 73 11.18 -14.61 12.33
N ILE A 74 11.73 -15.09 11.21
CA ILE A 74 10.94 -15.67 10.12
C ILE A 74 10.13 -16.88 10.60
N ASP A 75 10.74 -17.76 11.39
CA ASP A 75 10.06 -18.95 11.90
C ASP A 75 8.95 -18.59 12.90
N ALA A 76 9.19 -17.61 13.79
CA ALA A 76 8.17 -17.10 14.70
C ALA A 76 6.95 -16.53 13.95
N LEU A 77 7.19 -15.72 12.91
CA LEU A 77 6.12 -15.15 12.07
C LEU A 77 5.33 -16.22 11.33
N ARG A 78 5.98 -17.30 10.88
CA ARG A 78 5.31 -18.43 10.23
C ARG A 78 4.41 -19.19 11.20
N ASP A 79 4.87 -19.40 12.43
CA ASP A 79 4.07 -20.04 13.47
C ASP A 79 2.85 -19.21 13.86
N GLU A 80 3.00 -17.89 14.00
CA GLU A 80 1.88 -16.97 14.25
C GLU A 80 0.82 -17.05 13.14
N LEU A 81 1.25 -17.01 11.87
CA LEU A 81 0.35 -17.17 10.72
C LEU A 81 -0.36 -18.53 10.71
N ARG A 82 0.32 -19.60 11.13
CA ARG A 82 -0.29 -20.93 11.23
C ARG A 82 -1.38 -20.97 12.30
N VAL A 83 -1.13 -20.37 13.46
CA VAL A 83 -2.12 -20.24 14.55
C VAL A 83 -3.32 -19.44 14.07
N HIS A 84 -3.11 -18.27 13.45
CA HIS A 84 -4.19 -17.44 12.89
C HIS A 84 -5.01 -18.16 11.82
N LYS A 85 -4.38 -18.92 10.93
CA LYS A 85 -5.11 -19.71 9.92
C LYS A 85 -5.90 -20.85 10.54
N SER A 86 -5.36 -21.50 11.57
CA SER A 86 -6.06 -22.58 12.26
C SER A 86 -7.27 -22.07 13.06
N SER A 87 -7.18 -20.89 13.69
CA SER A 87 -8.31 -20.27 14.38
C SER A 87 -9.36 -19.73 13.41
N ALA A 88 -8.95 -19.18 12.26
CA ALA A 88 -9.88 -18.79 11.19
C ALA A 88 -10.61 -19.99 10.57
N SER A 89 -9.97 -21.16 10.49
CA SER A 89 -10.56 -22.38 9.92
C SER A 89 -11.40 -23.18 10.94
N ALA A 90 -11.15 -23.01 12.24
CA ALA A 90 -11.92 -23.65 13.33
C ALA A 90 -13.20 -22.89 13.70
N SER A 91 -13.42 -21.71 13.12
CA SER A 91 -14.69 -21.02 13.20
C SER A 91 -15.72 -21.79 12.36
N ASN A 92 -16.50 -22.68 12.98
CA ASN A 92 -17.70 -23.31 12.42
C ASN A 92 -18.83 -22.29 12.09
N ARG A 93 -18.48 -21.01 11.89
CA ARG A 93 -19.41 -19.98 11.45
C ARG A 93 -19.77 -20.28 10.00
N SER A 94 -21.06 -20.39 9.74
CA SER A 94 -21.55 -20.61 8.39
C SER A 94 -21.16 -19.40 7.52
N GLN A 95 -21.08 -19.59 6.20
CA GLN A 95 -20.83 -18.48 5.27
C GLN A 95 -21.90 -17.37 5.40
N ALA A 96 -23.11 -17.72 5.84
CA ALA A 96 -24.17 -16.77 6.17
C ALA A 96 -23.82 -15.90 7.38
N ASP A 97 -23.21 -16.46 8.42
CA ASP A 97 -22.77 -15.69 9.60
C ASP A 97 -21.65 -14.71 9.24
N LEU A 98 -20.71 -15.13 8.38
CA LEU A 98 -19.64 -14.26 7.87
C LEU A 98 -20.19 -13.13 6.99
N GLN A 99 -21.27 -13.39 6.24
CA GLN A 99 -21.97 -12.35 5.47
C GLN A 99 -22.74 -11.40 6.40
N ALA A 100 -23.43 -11.91 7.43
CA ALA A 100 -24.12 -11.07 8.41
C ALA A 100 -23.15 -10.12 9.13
N GLU A 101 -22.00 -10.63 9.58
CA GLU A 101 -20.95 -9.81 10.22
C GLU A 101 -20.37 -8.75 9.28
N ARG A 102 -20.35 -9.01 7.96
CA ARG A 102 -19.91 -8.05 6.95
C ARG A 102 -20.95 -6.95 6.69
N ILE A 103 -22.25 -7.26 6.77
CA ILE A 103 -23.34 -6.30 6.63
C ILE A 103 -23.31 -5.27 7.77
N ASP A 104 -22.98 -5.69 8.99
CA ASP A 104 -22.89 -4.81 10.17
C ASP A 104 -21.52 -4.12 10.31
N SER A 105 -20.63 -4.29 9.33
CA SER A 105 -19.30 -3.67 9.36
C SER A 105 -19.39 -2.15 9.15
N ARG A 106 -18.50 -1.39 9.81
CA ARG A 106 -18.38 0.07 9.61
C ARG A 106 -18.16 0.46 8.13
N ALA A 107 -17.50 -0.41 7.37
CA ALA A 107 -17.27 -0.21 5.95
C ALA A 107 -18.58 -0.26 5.15
N CYS A 108 -19.46 -1.23 5.44
CA CYS A 108 -20.78 -1.32 4.84
C CYS A 108 -21.65 -0.10 5.22
N GLU A 109 -21.66 0.32 6.49
CA GLU A 109 -22.40 1.51 6.91
C GLU A 109 -21.94 2.78 6.19
N GLN A 110 -20.63 2.98 6.06
CA GLN A 110 -20.06 4.15 5.37
C GLN A 110 -20.42 4.13 3.88
N ALA A 111 -20.33 2.97 3.23
CA ALA A 111 -20.68 2.83 1.83
C ALA A 111 -22.18 3.08 1.60
N ARG A 112 -23.05 2.58 2.50
CA ARG A 112 -24.49 2.82 2.49
C ARG A 112 -24.81 4.32 2.61
N ARG A 113 -24.23 5.02 3.60
CA ARG A 113 -24.43 6.48 3.75
C ARG A 113 -23.97 7.24 2.51
N SER A 114 -22.85 6.84 1.92
CA SER A 114 -22.32 7.48 0.70
C SER A 114 -23.27 7.29 -0.49
N TYR A 115 -23.87 6.10 -0.62
CA TYR A 115 -24.89 5.85 -1.63
C TYR A 115 -26.16 6.65 -1.37
N ASP A 116 -26.66 6.67 -0.13
CA ASP A 116 -27.89 7.38 0.22
C ASP A 116 -27.78 8.90 -0.03
N ILE A 117 -26.62 9.50 0.28
CA ILE A 117 -26.33 10.92 -0.01
C ILE A 117 -26.34 11.19 -1.53
N GLU A 118 -25.67 10.35 -2.31
CA GLU A 118 -25.56 10.56 -3.76
C GLU A 118 -26.89 10.30 -4.47
N ALA A 119 -27.63 9.28 -4.03
CA ALA A 119 -28.95 8.92 -4.57
C ALA A 119 -30.02 9.96 -4.22
N GLY A 120 -29.90 10.63 -3.06
CA GLY A 120 -30.79 11.73 -2.64
C GLY A 120 -30.45 13.09 -3.25
N SER A 121 -29.35 13.22 -3.99
CA SER A 121 -28.93 14.48 -4.59
C SER A 121 -29.87 14.92 -5.72
N LEU A 122 -30.21 16.21 -5.74
CA LEU A 122 -31.00 16.83 -6.82
C LEU A 122 -30.29 16.77 -8.18
N LYS A 123 -28.96 16.68 -8.18
CA LYS A 123 -28.14 16.49 -9.38
C LYS A 123 -27.87 15.00 -9.55
N GLN A 124 -28.81 14.28 -10.14
CA GLN A 124 -28.70 12.84 -10.37
C GLN A 124 -27.65 12.53 -11.44
N ASN A 125 -26.39 12.39 -11.04
CA ASN A 125 -25.37 11.79 -11.89
C ASN A 125 -25.51 10.27 -11.83
N LYS A 126 -26.21 9.68 -12.81
CA LYS A 126 -26.48 8.24 -12.88
C LYS A 126 -25.20 7.39 -12.72
N ALA A 127 -24.10 7.80 -13.34
CA ALA A 127 -22.83 7.08 -13.23
C ALA A 127 -22.24 7.11 -11.80
N ALA A 128 -22.37 8.23 -11.10
CA ALA A 128 -21.91 8.35 -9.72
C ALA A 128 -22.77 7.49 -8.76
N ILE A 129 -24.09 7.53 -8.94
CA ILE A 129 -25.03 6.73 -8.13
C ILE A 129 -24.77 5.23 -8.34
N GLU A 130 -24.57 4.80 -9.58
CA GLU A 130 -24.25 3.40 -9.90
C GLU A 130 -22.89 2.97 -9.33
N SER A 131 -21.88 3.83 -9.42
CA SER A 131 -20.58 3.56 -8.81
C SER A 131 -20.67 3.39 -7.29
N LYS A 132 -21.42 4.28 -6.61
CA LYS A 132 -21.65 4.17 -5.16
C LYS A 132 -22.50 2.97 -4.78
N ARG A 133 -23.47 2.60 -5.62
CA ARG A 133 -24.29 1.40 -5.46
C ARG A 133 -23.40 0.15 -5.48
N ALA A 134 -22.61 -0.04 -6.53
CA ALA A 134 -21.72 -1.21 -6.65
C ALA A 134 -20.71 -1.28 -5.49
N ALA A 135 -20.17 -0.12 -5.06
CA ALA A 135 -19.29 -0.04 -3.90
C ALA A 135 -19.98 -0.45 -2.59
N MET A 136 -21.25 -0.07 -2.39
CA MET A 136 -22.06 -0.50 -1.24
C MET A 136 -22.27 -2.02 -1.25
N TYR A 137 -22.73 -2.60 -2.36
CA TYR A 137 -22.93 -4.04 -2.46
C TYR A 137 -21.62 -4.82 -2.22
N GLY A 138 -20.51 -4.37 -2.80
CA GLY A 138 -19.19 -4.97 -2.59
C GLY A 138 -18.70 -4.89 -1.14
N ALA A 139 -18.84 -3.72 -0.49
CA ALA A 139 -18.43 -3.53 0.90
C ALA A 139 -19.27 -4.37 1.87
N CYS A 140 -20.57 -4.49 1.61
CA CYS A 140 -21.50 -5.29 2.41
C CYS A 140 -21.46 -6.79 2.08
N GLY A 141 -20.71 -7.21 1.05
CA GLY A 141 -20.68 -8.60 0.59
C GLY A 141 -22.01 -9.12 0.03
N MET A 142 -22.86 -8.20 -0.43
CA MET A 142 -24.14 -8.51 -1.05
C MET A 142 -23.98 -8.57 -2.58
N GLN A 143 -24.75 -9.41 -3.24
CA GLN A 143 -24.78 -9.44 -4.70
C GLN A 143 -25.63 -8.28 -5.23
N GLU A 144 -25.09 -7.55 -6.21
CA GLU A 144 -25.84 -6.45 -6.85
C GLU A 144 -27.00 -7.05 -7.67
N PRO A 145 -28.23 -6.51 -7.55
CA PRO A 145 -29.37 -7.00 -8.32
C PRO A 145 -29.20 -6.71 -9.81
N ASP A 146 -29.64 -7.65 -10.65
CA ASP A 146 -29.61 -7.50 -12.11
C ASP A 146 -30.44 -6.28 -12.55
N LYS A 147 -29.85 -5.46 -13.42
CA LYS A 147 -30.54 -4.30 -14.00
C LYS A 147 -31.53 -4.79 -15.05
N VAL A 148 -32.81 -4.77 -14.72
CA VAL A 148 -33.88 -4.89 -15.73
C VAL A 148 -34.08 -3.51 -16.33
N GLU A 149 -33.54 -3.28 -17.52
CA GLU A 149 -33.88 -2.10 -18.32
C GLU A 149 -35.32 -2.25 -18.82
N ILE A 150 -36.27 -1.69 -18.08
CA ILE A 150 -37.63 -1.56 -18.56
C ILE A 150 -37.61 -0.48 -19.66
N ASN A 151 -37.44 -0.92 -20.91
CA ASN A 151 -37.65 -0.09 -22.08
C ASN A 151 -39.14 0.21 -22.20
N ASN A 152 -39.63 1.19 -21.41
CA ASN A 152 -40.91 1.82 -21.65
C ASN A 152 -40.76 2.72 -22.87
N THR A 153 -40.79 2.12 -24.06
CA THR A 153 -41.14 2.83 -25.27
C THR A 153 -42.58 3.31 -25.09
N ILE A 154 -42.74 4.54 -24.58
CA ILE A 154 -43.99 5.27 -24.72
C ILE A 154 -44.16 5.46 -26.22
N SER A 155 -44.89 4.53 -26.84
CA SER A 155 -45.27 4.67 -28.24
C SER A 155 -46.06 5.97 -28.33
N PRO A 156 -45.70 6.92 -29.23
CA PRO A 156 -46.39 8.21 -29.37
C PRO A 156 -47.82 8.08 -29.91
N ALA A 157 -48.37 6.87 -29.97
CA ALA A 157 -49.76 6.60 -30.23
C ALA A 157 -50.59 7.05 -29.02
N GLY A 158 -50.95 8.33 -29.00
CA GLY A 158 -51.93 8.88 -28.07
C GLY A 158 -53.12 7.93 -27.92
N ASN A 159 -53.42 7.58 -26.67
CA ASN A 159 -54.67 6.95 -26.24
C ASN A 159 -55.12 5.71 -27.03
N CYS A 160 -54.19 4.89 -27.55
CA CYS A 160 -54.54 3.61 -28.14
C CYS A 160 -54.45 2.49 -27.10
N TRP A 161 -55.57 1.83 -26.82
CA TRP A 161 -55.63 0.65 -25.97
C TRP A 161 -55.92 -0.58 -26.84
N ARG A 162 -55.35 -1.73 -26.49
CA ARG A 162 -55.57 -2.97 -27.23
C ARG A 162 -56.81 -3.68 -26.68
N VAL A 163 -57.83 -3.90 -27.51
CA VAL A 163 -59.01 -4.71 -27.19
C VAL A 163 -59.00 -5.93 -28.10
N GLY A 164 -58.56 -7.08 -27.57
CA GLY A 164 -58.32 -8.28 -28.36
C GLY A 164 -57.11 -8.15 -29.31
N GLN A 165 -57.28 -8.49 -30.59
CA GLN A 165 -56.24 -8.31 -31.62
C GLN A 165 -56.30 -6.95 -32.33
N GLN A 166 -57.25 -6.08 -31.99
CA GLN A 166 -57.39 -4.76 -32.60
C GLN A 166 -56.88 -3.65 -31.68
N LEU A 167 -56.11 -2.73 -32.27
CA LEU A 167 -55.74 -1.47 -31.63
C LEU A 167 -56.90 -0.48 -31.80
N VAL A 168 -57.40 0.07 -30.70
CA VAL A 168 -58.44 1.10 -30.71
C VAL A 168 -57.84 2.40 -30.18
N CYS A 169 -57.80 3.42 -31.02
CA CYS A 169 -57.31 4.77 -30.69
C CYS A 169 -58.48 5.73 -30.53
N ARG A 170 -58.39 6.65 -29.55
CA ARG A 170 -59.42 7.67 -29.28
C ARG A 170 -59.26 8.89 -30.18
#